data_AF-I0QTT7-F1
#
_entry.id   AF-I0QTT7-F1
#
_cell.length_a   1.000
_cell.length_b   1.000
_cell.length_c   1.000
_cell.angle_alpha   90.00
_cell.angle_beta   90.00
_cell.angle_gamma   90.00
#
_symmetry.space_group_name_H-M   'P 1'
#
loop_
_entity.id
_entity.type
_entity.pdbx_description
1 polymer ?
#
loop_
_entity_poly.entity_id
_entity_poly.type
_entity_poly.pdbx_seq_one_letter_code
_entity_poly.pdbx_strand_id
1 'polypeptide(L)'
;MSRIFDVVQSLSGQRNVIIIPRPYIRFFAGDQQAYVLGAILNQIVYWSGVESSAGEGWFYKSHKEMGDDLEGLSDDQVSRLTSKLCTKYFPGIIETKSRKVNGTPTMHYRVDGDALIAKIFPSCLDSAKVRNPNRESAESETQNRGMEIAEVRNDGNRESAESYLYTDHDTDKNKQIIKPSCQPAAPTDGEEFISERLTREATEVIQHLSKLTGVQFEPTDGNLQHIRARLRNATATRTEMLIVVDHLIACWLGTKYARGLNPATIFSSEKFSSNLLAAKAWHTAGRPACSSEAVAAENDSTLDAAERDAAYRRFTSGVGATKKPSELEKLVCSEASKANVRNMGPAYSQPRWNQIWKECHQRMQGGKAA
;
A
#
# COMPACT_ATOMS: atom_id res chain seq x y z
N MET A 1 9.44 23.34 3.63
CA MET A 1 8.06 23.22 3.09
C MET A 1 7.53 21.78 3.25
N SER A 2 7.60 21.17 4.45
CA SER A 2 7.41 19.70 4.58
C SER A 2 5.96 19.27 4.85
N ARG A 3 5.39 19.58 6.03
CA ARG A 3 4.14 18.93 6.49
C ARG A 3 2.95 18.98 5.52
N ILE A 4 2.77 20.08 4.78
CA ILE A 4 1.71 20.16 3.75
C ILE A 4 2.01 19.23 2.58
N PHE A 5 3.26 19.15 2.13
CA PHE A 5 3.64 18.29 1.01
C PHE A 5 3.60 16.82 1.42
N ASP A 6 4.08 16.47 2.62
CA ASP A 6 4.00 15.11 3.15
C ASP A 6 2.54 14.64 3.31
N VAL A 7 1.65 15.49 3.84
CA VAL A 7 0.22 15.18 3.97
C VAL A 7 -0.45 15.08 2.59
N VAL A 8 -0.26 16.05 1.70
CA VAL A 8 -0.86 16.01 0.35
C VAL A 8 -0.34 14.83 -0.46
N GLN A 9 0.96 14.52 -0.39
CA GLN A 9 1.55 13.35 -1.04
C GLN A 9 1.00 12.05 -0.44
N SER A 10 0.82 11.96 0.89
CA SER A 10 0.18 10.80 1.51
C SER A 10 -1.27 10.63 1.09
N LEU A 11 -1.99 11.71 0.77
CA LEU A 11 -3.35 11.69 0.21
C LEU A 11 -3.38 11.55 -1.33
N SER A 12 -2.23 11.48 -1.99
CA SER A 12 -2.12 11.45 -3.46
C SER A 12 -1.73 10.07 -3.99
N GLY A 13 -2.30 9.69 -5.13
CA GLY A 13 -2.07 8.40 -5.78
C GLY A 13 -3.17 7.38 -5.48
N GLN A 14 -3.26 6.35 -6.33
CA GLN A 14 -4.41 5.43 -6.34
C GLN A 14 -4.60 4.63 -5.04
N ARG A 15 -3.54 4.42 -4.24
CA ARG A 15 -3.63 3.66 -2.98
C ARG A 15 -4.60 4.26 -1.95
N ASN A 16 -4.79 5.58 -1.98
CA ASN A 16 -5.70 6.29 -1.08
C ASN A 16 -6.87 6.96 -1.83
N VAL A 17 -7.20 6.46 -3.02
CA VAL A 17 -8.32 6.96 -3.86
C VAL A 17 -9.10 5.78 -4.44
N ILE A 18 -10.32 5.56 -3.95
CA ILE A 18 -11.25 4.59 -4.53
C ILE A 18 -11.85 5.15 -5.82
N ILE A 19 -11.30 4.75 -6.96
CA ILE A 19 -11.81 5.12 -8.28
C ILE A 19 -12.93 4.15 -8.67
N ILE A 20 -14.12 4.67 -8.98
CA ILE A 20 -15.25 3.86 -9.45
C ILE A 20 -15.67 4.35 -10.85
N PRO A 21 -15.60 3.50 -11.89
CA PRO A 21 -16.07 3.85 -13.22
C PRO A 21 -17.53 4.31 -13.23
N ARG A 22 -17.79 5.49 -13.83
CA ARG A 22 -19.14 6.06 -13.97
C ARG A 22 -20.16 5.10 -14.61
N PRO A 23 -19.80 4.22 -15.58
CA PRO A 23 -20.73 3.21 -16.09
C PRO A 23 -21.28 2.27 -15.02
N TYR A 24 -20.48 1.85 -14.03
CA TYR A 24 -20.94 0.98 -12.94
C TYR A 24 -21.96 1.70 -12.06
N ILE A 25 -21.70 2.97 -11.70
CA ILE A 25 -22.65 3.80 -10.95
C ILE A 25 -23.97 3.96 -11.71
N ARG A 26 -23.92 4.18 -13.03
CA ARG A 26 -25.13 4.25 -13.88
C ARG A 26 -25.89 2.93 -13.92
N PHE A 27 -25.19 1.81 -14.05
CA PHE A 27 -25.79 0.48 -14.05
C PHE A 27 -26.54 0.17 -12.73
N PHE A 28 -26.00 0.62 -11.60
CA PHE A 28 -26.65 0.44 -10.29
C PHE A 28 -27.58 1.59 -9.86
N ALA A 29 -27.91 2.56 -10.72
CA ALA A 29 -28.58 3.81 -10.31
C ALA A 29 -29.94 3.64 -9.57
N GLY A 30 -30.61 2.50 -9.74
CA GLY A 30 -31.85 2.15 -9.02
C GLY A 30 -31.64 1.48 -7.65
N ASP A 31 -30.42 1.40 -7.12
CA ASP A 31 -30.13 0.75 -5.84
C ASP A 31 -29.45 1.71 -4.86
N GLN A 32 -29.90 1.74 -3.61
CA GLN A 32 -29.36 2.61 -2.55
C GLN A 32 -27.87 2.38 -2.28
N GLN A 33 -27.33 1.21 -2.65
CA GLN A 33 -25.92 0.83 -2.45
C GLN A 33 -25.08 0.97 -3.73
N ALA A 34 -25.55 1.74 -4.73
CA ALA A 34 -24.93 1.86 -6.06
C ALA A 34 -23.41 2.10 -6.06
N TYR A 35 -22.92 3.01 -5.22
CA TYR A 35 -21.49 3.31 -5.10
C TYR A 35 -20.70 2.12 -4.56
N VAL A 36 -21.17 1.49 -3.48
CA VAL A 36 -20.47 0.35 -2.86
C VAL A 36 -20.51 -0.89 -3.75
N LEU A 37 -21.63 -1.13 -4.44
CA LEU A 37 -21.75 -2.17 -5.48
C LEU A 37 -20.80 -1.90 -6.65
N GLY A 38 -20.69 -0.65 -7.10
CA GLY A 38 -19.74 -0.22 -8.12
C GLY A 38 -18.28 -0.43 -7.70
N ALA A 39 -17.94 -0.14 -6.45
CA ALA A 39 -16.59 -0.34 -5.90
C ALA A 39 -16.22 -1.83 -5.80
N ILE A 40 -17.10 -2.67 -5.25
CA ILE A 40 -16.88 -4.13 -5.18
C ILE A 40 -16.79 -4.74 -6.58
N LEU A 41 -17.66 -4.32 -7.51
CA LEU A 41 -17.59 -4.78 -8.90
C LEU A 41 -16.25 -4.39 -9.54
N ASN A 42 -15.80 -3.14 -9.38
CA ASN A 42 -14.52 -2.67 -9.89
C ASN A 42 -13.35 -3.53 -9.37
N GLN A 43 -13.37 -3.88 -8.08
CA GLN A 43 -12.33 -4.69 -7.47
C GLN A 43 -12.39 -6.16 -7.91
N ILE A 44 -13.58 -6.72 -8.12
CA ILE A 44 -13.74 -8.07 -8.69
C ILE A 44 -13.23 -8.12 -10.14
N VAL A 45 -13.50 -7.10 -10.95
CA VAL A 45 -13.00 -7.00 -12.33
C VAL A 45 -11.48 -6.86 -12.35
N TYR A 46 -10.92 -5.97 -11.51
CA TYR A 46 -9.47 -5.80 -11.37
C TYR A 46 -8.76 -7.11 -11.07
N TRP A 47 -9.16 -7.83 -10.00
CA TRP A 47 -8.53 -9.09 -9.63
C TRP A 47 -8.80 -10.24 -10.61
N SER A 48 -9.81 -10.13 -11.49
CA SER A 48 -10.04 -11.12 -12.56
C SER A 48 -9.06 -11.00 -13.73
N GLY A 49 -8.46 -9.82 -13.94
CA GLY A 49 -7.41 -9.59 -14.93
C GLY A 49 -6.00 -9.95 -14.45
N VAL A 50 -5.81 -10.13 -13.14
CA VAL A 50 -4.53 -10.54 -12.55
C VAL A 50 -4.35 -12.05 -12.70
N GLU A 51 -3.22 -12.49 -13.27
CA GLU A 51 -2.90 -13.92 -13.40
C GLU A 51 -2.89 -14.61 -12.03
N SER A 52 -3.88 -15.48 -11.82
CA SER A 52 -4.07 -16.14 -10.54
C SER A 52 -3.29 -17.45 -10.44
N SER A 53 -3.01 -17.85 -9.21
CA SER A 53 -2.43 -19.17 -8.94
C SER A 53 -3.41 -20.34 -9.10
N ALA A 54 -4.72 -20.08 -9.29
CA ALA A 54 -5.82 -21.05 -9.14
C ALA A 54 -6.36 -21.65 -10.46
N GLY A 55 -5.99 -21.08 -11.63
CA GLY A 55 -6.37 -21.59 -12.95
C GLY A 55 -7.82 -21.29 -13.37
N GLU A 56 -8.13 -21.56 -14.64
CA GLU A 56 -9.48 -21.43 -15.25
C GLU A 56 -10.20 -20.08 -15.00
N GLY A 57 -9.44 -18.98 -14.91
CA GLY A 57 -9.99 -17.63 -14.67
C GLY A 57 -10.54 -17.40 -13.26
N TRP A 58 -10.26 -18.28 -12.30
CA TRP A 58 -10.61 -18.07 -10.88
C TRP A 58 -9.54 -17.27 -10.17
N PHE A 59 -9.88 -16.23 -9.42
CA PHE A 59 -9.00 -15.67 -8.38
C PHE A 59 -9.57 -15.94 -6.99
N TYR A 60 -8.80 -15.70 -5.93
CA TYR A 60 -9.29 -15.77 -4.55
C TYR A 60 -8.95 -14.50 -3.78
N LYS A 61 -9.84 -14.11 -2.87
CA LYS A 61 -9.66 -13.00 -1.94
C LYS A 61 -10.63 -13.19 -0.76
N SER A 62 -10.21 -12.91 0.46
CA SER A 62 -11.13 -12.96 1.61
C SER A 62 -12.06 -11.75 1.62
N HIS A 63 -13.22 -11.89 2.27
CA HIS A 63 -14.13 -10.75 2.48
C HIS A 63 -13.45 -9.62 3.27
N LYS A 64 -12.58 -9.96 4.22
CA LYS A 64 -11.77 -9.00 4.95
C LYS A 64 -10.85 -8.20 4.02
N GLU A 65 -10.00 -8.87 3.22
CA GLU A 65 -9.10 -8.18 2.28
C GLU A 65 -9.86 -7.34 1.26
N MET A 66 -11.07 -7.75 0.87
CA MET A 66 -11.93 -6.97 -0.03
C MET A 66 -12.59 -5.76 0.68
N GLY A 67 -12.79 -5.83 2.00
CA GLY A 67 -13.27 -4.70 2.81
C GLY A 67 -12.17 -3.71 3.19
N ASP A 68 -10.96 -4.22 3.45
CA ASP A 68 -9.75 -3.44 3.70
C ASP A 68 -9.39 -2.62 2.43
N ASP A 69 -9.43 -3.22 1.23
CA ASP A 69 -9.23 -2.53 -0.06
C ASP A 69 -10.20 -1.35 -0.32
N LEU A 70 -11.35 -1.32 0.35
CA LEU A 70 -12.42 -0.34 0.13
C LEU A 70 -12.67 0.58 1.34
N GLU A 71 -11.77 0.56 2.34
CA GLU A 71 -11.80 1.31 3.61
C GLU A 71 -13.20 1.62 4.16
N GLY A 72 -13.77 0.66 4.90
CA GLY A 72 -14.99 0.90 5.70
C GLY A 72 -16.11 -0.14 5.55
N LEU A 73 -15.82 -1.30 4.95
CA LEU A 73 -16.75 -2.42 4.89
C LEU A 73 -16.28 -3.57 5.80
N SER A 74 -17.18 -4.10 6.62
CA SER A 74 -16.94 -5.35 7.35
C SER A 74 -17.10 -6.58 6.47
N ASP A 75 -16.49 -7.70 6.86
CA ASP A 75 -16.61 -9.01 6.22
C ASP A 75 -18.08 -9.39 5.90
N ASP A 76 -18.99 -9.10 6.84
CA ASP A 76 -20.44 -9.34 6.67
C ASP A 76 -21.08 -8.43 5.61
N GLN A 77 -20.68 -7.16 5.55
CA GLN A 77 -21.17 -6.23 4.53
C GLN A 77 -20.66 -6.66 3.14
N VAL A 78 -19.38 -6.98 3.01
CA VAL A 78 -18.79 -7.51 1.77
C VAL A 78 -19.48 -8.80 1.35
N SER A 79 -19.71 -9.73 2.28
CA SER A 79 -20.42 -10.99 2.03
C SER A 79 -21.84 -10.76 1.48
N ARG A 80 -22.62 -9.89 2.13
CA ARG A 80 -23.99 -9.54 1.70
C ARG A 80 -24.01 -8.84 0.35
N LEU A 81 -23.10 -7.89 0.13
CA LEU A 81 -23.00 -7.13 -1.12
C LEU A 81 -22.51 -8.00 -2.29
N THR A 82 -21.54 -8.88 -2.06
CA THR A 82 -21.08 -9.90 -3.03
C THR A 82 -22.22 -10.83 -3.39
N SER A 83 -22.94 -11.36 -2.40
CA SER A 83 -24.10 -12.23 -2.62
C SER A 83 -25.17 -11.52 -3.45
N LYS A 84 -25.46 -10.25 -3.14
CA LYS A 84 -26.39 -9.40 -3.90
C LYS A 84 -25.91 -9.14 -5.33
N LEU A 85 -24.62 -8.86 -5.52
CA LEU A 85 -24.01 -8.64 -6.84
C LEU A 85 -24.18 -9.87 -7.73
N CYS A 86 -23.80 -11.05 -7.22
CA CYS A 86 -23.87 -12.30 -7.98
C CYS A 86 -25.31 -12.78 -8.22
N THR A 87 -26.23 -12.61 -7.25
CA THR A 87 -27.61 -13.13 -7.40
C THR A 87 -28.57 -12.18 -8.12
N LYS A 88 -28.51 -10.87 -7.83
CA LYS A 88 -29.49 -9.88 -8.35
C LYS A 88 -29.05 -9.25 -9.67
N TYR A 89 -27.74 -9.03 -9.86
CA TYR A 89 -27.22 -8.23 -10.99
C TYR A 89 -26.49 -9.06 -12.04
N PHE A 90 -25.65 -9.99 -11.60
CA PHE A 90 -24.76 -10.78 -12.45
C PHE A 90 -24.92 -12.31 -12.29
N PRO A 91 -26.16 -12.85 -12.25
CA PRO A 91 -26.37 -14.29 -12.11
C PRO A 91 -25.76 -15.04 -13.30
N GLY A 92 -24.88 -16.00 -13.01
CA GLY A 92 -24.12 -16.76 -14.00
C GLY A 92 -22.96 -16.00 -14.67
N ILE A 93 -22.84 -14.68 -14.45
CA ILE A 93 -21.75 -13.84 -15.00
C ILE A 93 -20.60 -13.71 -13.98
N ILE A 94 -20.94 -13.55 -12.69
CA ILE A 94 -19.97 -13.59 -11.59
C ILE A 94 -20.29 -14.81 -10.73
N GLU A 95 -19.38 -15.78 -10.71
CA GLU A 95 -19.48 -16.97 -9.87
C GLU A 95 -18.60 -16.83 -8.62
N THR A 96 -19.09 -17.37 -7.50
CA THR A 96 -18.34 -17.45 -6.24
C THR A 96 -18.31 -18.85 -5.66
N LYS A 97 -17.17 -19.31 -5.16
CA LYS A 97 -17.01 -20.62 -4.49
C LYS A 97 -16.14 -20.45 -3.24
N SER A 98 -16.53 -21.04 -2.11
CA SER A 98 -15.66 -21.12 -0.94
C SER A 98 -14.74 -22.35 -1.08
N ARG A 99 -13.42 -22.14 -1.01
CA ARG A 99 -12.40 -23.22 -1.01
C ARG A 99 -11.33 -22.87 0.02
N LYS A 100 -10.59 -23.87 0.52
CA LYS A 100 -9.53 -23.63 1.50
C LYS A 100 -8.22 -23.21 0.82
N VAL A 101 -7.65 -22.08 1.22
CA VAL A 101 -6.27 -21.65 0.90
C VAL A 101 -5.46 -21.73 2.18
N ASN A 102 -4.36 -22.48 2.19
CA ASN A 102 -3.51 -22.70 3.37
C ASN A 102 -4.30 -23.12 4.64
N GLY A 103 -5.36 -23.92 4.46
CA GLY A 103 -6.25 -24.39 5.53
C GLY A 103 -7.43 -23.46 5.88
N THR A 104 -7.33 -22.17 5.54
CA THR A 104 -8.36 -21.16 5.81
C THR A 104 -9.42 -21.13 4.71
N PRO A 105 -10.73 -21.15 5.01
CA PRO A 105 -11.78 -20.94 4.01
C PRO A 105 -11.68 -19.55 3.38
N THR A 106 -11.56 -19.48 2.06
CA THR A 106 -11.38 -18.24 1.30
C THR A 106 -12.31 -18.22 0.09
N MET A 107 -12.90 -17.06 -0.20
CA MET A 107 -13.79 -16.90 -1.35
C MET A 107 -12.97 -16.84 -2.63
N HIS A 108 -13.41 -17.65 -3.60
CA HIS A 108 -12.91 -17.66 -4.97
C HIS A 108 -13.98 -17.05 -5.88
N TYR A 109 -13.54 -16.31 -6.88
CA TYR A 109 -14.36 -15.52 -7.79
C TYR A 109 -13.96 -15.86 -9.23
N ARG A 110 -14.93 -15.95 -10.12
CA ARG A 110 -14.73 -16.01 -11.58
C ARG A 110 -15.69 -15.05 -12.25
N VAL A 111 -15.24 -14.41 -13.32
CA VAL A 111 -16.02 -13.44 -14.11
C VAL A 111 -16.02 -13.91 -15.56
N ASP A 112 -17.20 -13.97 -16.19
CA ASP A 112 -17.34 -14.03 -17.64
C ASP A 112 -17.24 -12.61 -18.20
N GLY A 113 -16.12 -12.30 -18.86
CA GLY A 113 -15.82 -10.96 -19.36
C GLY A 113 -16.77 -10.50 -20.47
N ASP A 114 -17.06 -11.37 -21.43
CA ASP A 114 -17.92 -11.03 -22.58
C ASP A 114 -19.36 -10.83 -22.12
N ALA A 115 -19.87 -11.72 -21.25
CA ALA A 115 -21.19 -11.57 -20.68
C ALA A 115 -21.29 -10.34 -19.76
N LEU A 116 -20.23 -9.99 -19.02
CA LEU A 116 -20.18 -8.77 -18.22
C LEU A 116 -20.23 -7.50 -19.09
N ILE A 117 -19.45 -7.46 -20.17
CA ILE A 117 -19.44 -6.35 -21.13
C ILE A 117 -20.83 -6.20 -21.74
N ALA A 118 -21.43 -7.27 -22.26
CA ALA A 118 -22.77 -7.24 -22.85
C ALA A 118 -23.85 -6.81 -21.84
N LYS A 119 -23.66 -7.09 -20.54
CA LYS A 119 -24.59 -6.72 -19.47
C LYS A 119 -24.51 -5.24 -19.05
N ILE A 120 -23.30 -4.69 -18.95
CA ILE A 120 -23.05 -3.31 -18.50
C ILE A 120 -23.11 -2.32 -19.66
N PHE A 121 -22.64 -2.74 -20.84
CA PHE A 121 -22.56 -1.96 -22.07
C PHE A 121 -23.38 -2.67 -23.16
N PRO A 122 -24.72 -2.77 -23.02
CA PRO A 122 -25.55 -3.36 -24.07
C PRO A 122 -25.34 -2.58 -25.37
N SER A 123 -24.95 -3.30 -26.42
CA SER A 123 -24.72 -2.74 -27.75
C SER A 123 -25.93 -1.91 -28.19
N CYS A 124 -25.70 -0.65 -28.58
CA CYS A 124 -26.74 0.20 -29.15
C CYS A 124 -27.06 -0.25 -30.59
N LEU A 125 -27.72 -1.40 -30.69
CA LEU A 125 -28.39 -1.90 -31.88
C LEU A 125 -29.88 -1.84 -31.60
N ASP A 126 -30.47 -0.65 -31.75
CA ASP A 126 -31.74 -0.46 -32.48
C ASP A 126 -32.22 0.99 -32.48
N SER A 127 -31.82 1.72 -33.52
CA SER A 127 -32.70 2.72 -34.15
C SER A 127 -32.64 2.68 -35.68
N ALA A 128 -32.31 1.52 -36.24
CA ALA A 128 -32.74 1.11 -37.57
C ALA A 128 -34.10 0.38 -37.44
N LYS A 129 -35.11 1.13 -37.01
CA LYS A 129 -36.45 0.62 -36.66
C LYS A 129 -37.05 -0.14 -37.86
N VAL A 130 -37.10 -1.46 -37.78
CA VAL A 130 -37.81 -2.31 -38.77
C VAL A 130 -39.27 -1.87 -38.84
N ARG A 131 -39.62 -1.13 -39.90
CA ARG A 131 -41.00 -0.71 -40.16
C ARG A 131 -41.70 -1.86 -40.86
N ASN A 132 -42.51 -2.59 -40.11
CA ASN A 132 -43.32 -3.69 -40.64
C ASN A 132 -44.22 -3.20 -41.80
N PRO A 133 -44.43 -4.01 -42.86
CA PRO A 133 -45.14 -3.57 -44.05
C PRO A 133 -46.66 -3.68 -43.85
N ASN A 134 -47.31 -2.57 -43.50
CA ASN A 134 -48.66 -2.27 -43.98
C ASN A 134 -49.09 -0.84 -43.65
N ARG A 135 -49.13 0.03 -44.67
CA ARG A 135 -50.19 1.02 -44.88
C ARG A 135 -50.09 1.53 -46.32
N GLU A 136 -51.21 1.50 -47.01
CA GLU A 136 -51.32 1.83 -48.42
C GLU A 136 -51.13 3.33 -48.69
N SER A 137 -50.64 3.60 -49.90
CA SER A 137 -50.92 4.78 -50.74
C SER A 137 -50.74 6.19 -50.17
N ALA A 138 -49.63 6.82 -50.57
CA ALA A 138 -49.67 8.11 -51.26
C ALA A 138 -48.35 8.34 -52.03
N GLU A 139 -48.46 8.63 -53.33
CA GLU A 139 -47.44 9.35 -54.13
C GLU A 139 -47.31 10.79 -53.55
N SER A 140 -46.28 11.61 -53.73
CA SER A 140 -45.05 11.61 -54.57
C SER A 140 -43.99 12.47 -53.80
N GLU A 141 -42.80 12.88 -54.27
CA GLU A 141 -42.14 12.91 -55.58
C GLU A 141 -40.68 12.43 -55.48
N THR A 142 -40.05 12.19 -56.63
CA THR A 142 -38.59 12.07 -56.79
C THR A 142 -37.92 13.43 -57.02
N GLN A 143 -36.88 13.75 -56.24
CA GLN A 143 -35.80 14.62 -56.74
C GLN A 143 -34.43 14.00 -56.49
N ASN A 144 -33.91 13.35 -57.53
CA ASN A 144 -32.53 12.92 -57.61
C ASN A 144 -31.63 14.14 -57.79
N ARG A 145 -30.62 14.29 -56.92
CA ARG A 145 -29.40 15.05 -57.25
C ARG A 145 -28.22 14.12 -57.01
N GLY A 146 -27.67 13.58 -58.10
CA GLY A 146 -26.76 12.43 -58.07
C GLY A 146 -25.28 12.78 -58.02
N MET A 147 -24.49 11.71 -57.82
CA MET A 147 -23.02 11.61 -57.92
C MET A 147 -22.22 12.54 -56.98
N GLU A 148 -21.32 12.00 -56.16
CA GLU A 148 -20.13 11.30 -56.64
C GLU A 148 -19.79 10.02 -55.84
N ILE A 149 -19.23 9.02 -56.54
CA ILE A 149 -18.73 7.78 -55.94
C ILE A 149 -17.23 7.95 -55.68
N ALA A 150 -16.82 7.86 -54.42
CA ALA A 150 -15.42 7.69 -54.04
C ALA A 150 -15.22 6.28 -53.47
N GLU A 151 -15.10 5.28 -54.35
CA GLU A 151 -14.40 4.05 -53.98
C GLU A 151 -12.91 4.38 -53.87
N VAL A 152 -12.30 4.22 -52.69
CA VAL A 152 -10.89 3.81 -52.59
C VAL A 152 -10.61 3.17 -51.22
N ARG A 153 -10.34 1.87 -51.30
CA ARG A 153 -9.42 1.05 -50.47
C ARG A 153 -9.75 0.83 -48.99
N ASN A 154 -9.96 -0.45 -48.70
CA ASN A 154 -9.49 -1.07 -47.46
C ASN A 154 -7.99 -0.78 -47.29
N ASP A 155 -7.61 -0.09 -46.22
CA ASP A 155 -6.33 -0.29 -45.57
C ASP A 155 -6.61 -0.61 -44.10
N GLY A 156 -6.03 -1.70 -43.61
CA GLY A 156 -6.34 -2.25 -42.30
C GLY A 156 -5.59 -1.53 -41.20
N ASN A 157 -6.28 -0.73 -40.39
CA ASN A 157 -5.87 -0.49 -39.00
C ASN A 157 -7.11 -0.38 -38.10
N ARG A 158 -7.54 -1.51 -37.54
CA ARG A 158 -8.58 -1.52 -36.49
C ARG A 158 -7.92 -1.13 -35.18
N GLU A 159 -7.79 0.18 -34.96
CA GLU A 159 -7.28 0.73 -33.71
C GLU A 159 -8.08 0.16 -32.54
N SER A 160 -7.44 -0.73 -31.78
CA SER A 160 -7.99 -1.28 -30.54
C SER A 160 -8.10 -0.15 -29.54
N ALA A 161 -9.32 0.16 -29.10
CA ALA A 161 -9.56 1.20 -28.11
C ALA A 161 -8.76 0.88 -26.83
N GLU A 162 -7.69 1.64 -26.58
CA GLU A 162 -6.82 1.44 -25.43
C GLU A 162 -7.61 1.69 -24.14
N SER A 163 -7.71 0.65 -23.31
CA SER A 163 -8.36 0.74 -22.01
C SER A 163 -7.45 1.51 -21.04
N TYR A 164 -7.77 2.79 -20.83
CA TYR A 164 -7.09 3.70 -19.88
C TYR A 164 -7.31 3.36 -18.39
N LEU A 165 -7.77 2.14 -18.08
CA LEU A 165 -8.03 1.67 -16.73
C LEU A 165 -6.96 0.65 -16.30
N TYR A 166 -6.13 1.07 -15.33
CA TYR A 166 -5.14 0.29 -14.58
C TYR A 166 -3.85 -0.14 -15.31
N THR A 167 -2.98 0.84 -15.61
CA THR A 167 -1.53 0.63 -15.77
C THR A 167 -0.80 0.66 -14.42
N ASP A 168 -0.89 -0.45 -13.66
CA ASP A 168 0.26 -0.98 -12.90
C ASP A 168 -0.05 -2.41 -12.41
N HIS A 169 0.75 -3.40 -12.83
CA HIS A 169 0.66 -4.77 -12.35
C HIS A 169 1.69 -4.99 -11.23
N ASP A 170 1.29 -4.79 -9.98
CA ASP A 170 2.04 -5.23 -8.79
C ASP A 170 1.37 -6.52 -8.27
N THR A 171 1.73 -7.68 -8.82
CA THR A 171 1.37 -9.00 -8.25
C THR A 171 2.54 -9.95 -8.34
N ASP A 172 3.40 -9.95 -7.33
CA ASP A 172 4.34 -11.04 -7.13
C ASP A 172 4.53 -11.40 -5.65
N LYS A 173 3.84 -12.48 -5.26
CA LYS A 173 4.27 -13.35 -4.17
C LYS A 173 4.12 -14.81 -4.60
N ASN A 174 5.22 -15.33 -5.15
CA ASN A 174 5.65 -16.72 -5.05
C ASN A 174 4.96 -17.75 -5.96
N LYS A 175 5.50 -17.94 -7.16
CA LYS A 175 5.67 -19.27 -7.77
C LYS A 175 7.08 -19.45 -8.34
N GLN A 176 7.87 -20.30 -7.71
CA GLN A 176 8.96 -20.98 -8.39
C GLN A 176 8.37 -22.05 -9.34
N ILE A 177 8.97 -22.25 -10.52
CA ILE A 177 9.21 -23.54 -11.24
C ILE A 177 9.24 -23.34 -12.77
N ILE A 178 10.45 -23.51 -13.33
CA ILE A 178 10.81 -24.01 -14.68
C ILE A 178 10.24 -23.28 -15.93
N LYS A 179 11.17 -22.66 -16.68
CA LYS A 179 10.98 -22.14 -18.04
C LYS A 179 10.63 -23.25 -19.06
N PRO A 180 9.74 -22.95 -20.02
CA PRO A 180 10.06 -23.08 -21.44
C PRO A 180 10.30 -21.69 -22.06
N SER A 181 11.18 -21.62 -23.06
CA SER A 181 11.60 -20.36 -23.68
C SER A 181 10.59 -19.88 -24.72
N CYS A 182 9.76 -18.89 -24.38
CA CYS A 182 9.04 -18.07 -25.36
C CYS A 182 9.85 -16.80 -25.67
N GLN A 183 9.94 -16.43 -26.94
CA GLN A 183 10.65 -15.21 -27.36
C GLN A 183 9.86 -13.96 -26.92
N PRO A 184 10.53 -12.86 -26.49
CA PRO A 184 9.83 -11.63 -26.14
C PRO A 184 9.14 -11.01 -27.36
N ALA A 185 7.96 -10.44 -27.14
CA ALA A 185 7.44 -9.41 -28.05
C ALA A 185 8.41 -8.21 -28.06
N ALA A 186 8.51 -7.52 -29.19
CA ALA A 186 9.36 -6.33 -29.29
C ALA A 186 8.87 -5.26 -28.29
N PRO A 187 9.78 -4.66 -27.48
CA PRO A 187 9.39 -3.59 -26.57
C PRO A 187 8.89 -2.39 -27.38
N THR A 188 7.79 -1.78 -26.96
CA THR A 188 7.41 -0.45 -27.44
C THR A 188 8.40 0.58 -26.91
N ASP A 189 8.77 1.55 -27.75
CA ASP A 189 9.87 2.51 -27.53
C ASP A 189 9.91 3.18 -26.14
N GLY A 190 8.75 3.34 -25.49
CA GLY A 190 8.62 3.89 -24.15
C GLY A 190 9.10 2.98 -23.01
N GLU A 191 8.93 1.66 -23.11
CA GLU A 191 9.34 0.71 -22.06
C GLU A 191 10.85 0.55 -22.00
N GLU A 192 11.52 0.51 -23.16
CA GLU A 192 12.97 0.41 -23.25
C GLU A 192 13.65 1.63 -22.63
N PHE A 193 13.15 2.84 -22.93
CA PHE A 193 13.63 4.09 -22.33
C PHE A 193 13.49 4.13 -20.80
N ILE A 194 12.37 3.63 -20.27
CA ILE A 194 12.17 3.51 -18.81
C ILE A 194 13.14 2.49 -18.21
N SER A 195 13.30 1.32 -18.85
CA SER A 195 14.20 0.26 -18.41
C SER A 195 15.67 0.70 -18.39
N GLU A 196 16.10 1.45 -19.41
CA GLU A 196 17.44 2.02 -19.51
C GLU A 196 17.68 3.06 -18.40
N ARG A 197 16.74 3.99 -18.19
CA ARG A 197 16.82 4.98 -17.09
C ARG A 197 16.95 4.31 -15.74
N LEU A 198 16.09 3.33 -15.44
CA LEU A 198 16.11 2.59 -14.17
C LEU A 198 17.42 1.80 -13.99
N THR A 199 17.97 1.26 -15.07
CA THR A 199 19.26 0.54 -15.06
C THR A 199 20.43 1.47 -14.79
N ARG A 200 20.46 2.65 -15.44
CA ARG A 200 21.47 3.68 -15.21
C ARG A 200 21.45 4.15 -13.75
N GLU A 201 20.29 4.56 -13.24
CA GLU A 201 20.14 5.03 -11.86
C GLU A 201 20.50 3.94 -10.82
N ALA A 202 20.09 2.69 -11.05
CA ALA A 202 20.43 1.57 -10.17
C ALA A 202 21.94 1.26 -10.18
N THR A 203 22.59 1.37 -11.34
CA THR A 203 24.04 1.17 -11.48
C THR A 203 24.81 2.22 -10.69
N GLU A 204 24.40 3.49 -10.74
CA GLU A 204 25.01 4.56 -9.96
C GLU A 204 24.90 4.32 -8.43
N VAL A 205 23.79 3.74 -7.96
CA VAL A 205 23.60 3.38 -6.55
C VAL A 205 24.53 2.22 -6.12
N ILE A 206 24.72 1.20 -6.97
CA ILE A 206 25.67 0.10 -6.70
C ILE A 206 27.12 0.59 -6.70
N GLN A 207 27.49 1.42 -7.67
CA GLN A 207 28.84 2.00 -7.73
C GLN A 207 29.13 2.84 -6.49
N HIS A 208 28.15 3.60 -6.00
CA HIS A 208 28.28 4.36 -4.75
C HIS A 208 28.48 3.46 -3.53
N LEU A 209 27.66 2.41 -3.38
CA LEU A 209 27.82 1.40 -2.33
C LEU A 209 29.22 0.76 -2.37
N SER A 210 29.68 0.33 -3.56
CA SER A 210 30.99 -0.31 -3.73
C SER A 210 32.15 0.63 -3.38
N LYS A 211 32.06 1.90 -3.79
CA LYS A 211 33.07 2.93 -3.49
C LYS A 211 33.24 3.15 -1.99
N LEU A 212 32.14 3.10 -1.23
CA LEU A 212 32.15 3.40 0.20
C LEU A 212 32.42 2.16 1.09
N THR A 213 32.08 0.96 0.65
CA THR A 213 32.43 -0.29 1.38
C THR A 213 33.83 -0.82 1.03
N GLY A 214 34.40 -0.40 -0.10
CA GLY A 214 35.62 -0.99 -0.68
C GLY A 214 35.40 -2.37 -1.33
N VAL A 215 34.17 -2.89 -1.32
CA VAL A 215 33.81 -4.18 -1.92
C VAL A 215 33.23 -3.92 -3.31
N GLN A 216 33.80 -4.55 -4.35
CA GLN A 216 33.23 -4.43 -5.68
C GLN A 216 31.97 -5.30 -5.80
N PHE A 217 30.82 -4.63 -5.96
CA PHE A 217 29.57 -5.26 -6.37
C PHE A 217 29.42 -5.09 -7.88
N GLU A 218 29.48 -6.20 -8.62
CA GLU A 218 29.21 -6.15 -10.06
C GLU A 218 27.77 -5.70 -10.34
N PRO A 219 27.52 -4.89 -11.39
CA PRO A 219 26.19 -4.46 -11.80
C PRO A 219 25.44 -5.58 -12.55
N THR A 220 25.36 -6.75 -11.92
CA THR A 220 24.59 -7.90 -12.41
C THR A 220 23.11 -7.67 -12.21
N ASP A 221 22.28 -8.36 -13.01
CA ASP A 221 20.83 -8.19 -12.99
C ASP A 221 20.23 -8.41 -11.60
N GLY A 222 20.68 -9.45 -10.87
CA GLY A 222 20.21 -9.73 -9.51
C GLY A 222 20.59 -8.66 -8.47
N ASN A 223 21.78 -8.05 -8.58
CA ASN A 223 22.14 -6.93 -7.69
C ASN A 223 21.32 -5.67 -8.00
N LEU A 224 21.06 -5.41 -9.30
CA LEU A 224 20.27 -4.26 -9.75
C LEU A 224 18.76 -4.45 -9.52
N GLN A 225 18.24 -5.67 -9.55
CA GLN A 225 16.81 -6.01 -9.44
C GLN A 225 16.17 -5.35 -8.21
N HIS A 226 16.80 -5.48 -7.04
CA HIS A 226 16.29 -4.90 -5.80
C HIS A 226 16.22 -3.38 -5.83
N ILE A 227 17.14 -2.71 -6.52
CA ILE A 227 17.19 -1.24 -6.63
C ILE A 227 16.21 -0.75 -7.69
N ARG A 228 16.20 -1.37 -8.87
CA ARG A 228 15.24 -1.11 -9.95
C ARG A 228 13.79 -1.25 -9.46
N ALA A 229 13.48 -2.26 -8.63
CA ALA A 229 12.16 -2.43 -8.03
C ALA A 229 11.75 -1.29 -7.09
N ARG A 230 12.69 -0.62 -6.41
CA ARG A 230 12.37 0.55 -5.56
C ARG A 230 12.18 1.82 -6.39
N LEU A 231 12.93 1.96 -7.48
CA LEU A 231 12.83 3.07 -8.44
C LEU A 231 11.56 2.98 -9.29
N ARG A 232 11.23 1.79 -9.82
CA ARG A 232 10.04 1.53 -10.65
C ARG A 232 8.76 1.86 -9.89
N ASN A 233 8.59 1.33 -8.68
CA ASN A 233 7.40 1.53 -7.86
C ASN A 233 7.38 2.92 -7.17
N ALA A 234 8.20 3.88 -7.63
CA ALA A 234 8.35 5.27 -7.16
C ALA A 234 8.51 5.44 -5.64
N THR A 235 8.94 4.40 -4.93
CA THR A 235 9.02 4.38 -3.45
C THR A 235 10.17 5.21 -2.89
N ALA A 236 11.20 5.44 -3.70
CA ALA A 236 12.30 6.36 -3.44
C ALA A 236 12.93 6.79 -4.77
N THR A 237 13.44 8.01 -4.79
CA THR A 237 14.32 8.52 -5.84
C THR A 237 15.73 7.94 -5.70
N ARG A 238 16.52 7.99 -6.79
CA ARG A 238 17.96 7.68 -6.74
C ARG A 238 18.68 8.39 -5.59
N THR A 239 18.45 9.70 -5.41
CA THR A 239 19.10 10.51 -4.36
C THR A 239 18.81 9.97 -2.96
N GLU A 240 17.57 9.57 -2.71
CA GLU A 240 17.17 8.96 -1.44
C GLU A 240 17.83 7.58 -1.21
N MET A 241 18.05 6.80 -2.27
CA MET A 241 18.80 5.54 -2.18
C MET A 241 20.28 5.76 -1.83
N LEU A 242 20.90 6.80 -2.39
CA LEU A 242 22.27 7.19 -2.01
C LEU A 242 22.33 7.61 -0.53
N ILE A 243 21.33 8.33 -0.03
CA ILE A 243 21.22 8.70 1.40
C ILE A 243 21.04 7.47 2.30
N VAL A 244 20.28 6.44 1.87
CA VAL A 244 20.19 5.15 2.60
C VAL A 244 21.53 4.44 2.66
N VAL A 245 22.27 4.40 1.55
CA VAL A 245 23.63 3.83 1.50
C VAL A 245 24.57 4.58 2.45
N ASP A 246 24.61 5.91 2.39
CA ASP A 246 25.41 6.74 3.29
C ASP A 246 25.11 6.46 4.77
N HIS A 247 23.82 6.44 5.13
CA HIS A 247 23.38 6.24 6.51
C HIS A 247 23.78 4.85 7.03
N LEU A 248 23.50 3.78 6.28
CA LEU A 248 23.81 2.42 6.71
C LEU A 248 25.31 2.18 6.77
N ILE A 249 26.10 2.77 5.87
CA ILE A 249 27.56 2.69 5.95
C ILE A 249 28.07 3.43 7.18
N ALA A 250 27.64 4.67 7.43
CA ALA A 250 28.00 5.42 8.61
C ALA A 250 27.63 4.69 9.92
N CYS A 251 26.53 3.93 9.91
CA CYS A 251 26.03 3.19 11.07
C CYS A 251 26.62 1.78 11.26
N TRP A 252 26.94 1.07 10.18
CA TRP A 252 27.27 -0.36 10.26
C TRP A 252 28.68 -0.72 9.80
N LEU A 253 29.37 0.12 9.02
CA LEU A 253 30.75 -0.15 8.61
C LEU A 253 31.68 -0.18 9.84
N GLY A 254 32.60 -1.14 9.89
CA GLY A 254 33.44 -1.40 11.07
C GLY A 254 32.74 -2.13 12.23
N THR A 255 31.41 -2.29 12.19
CA THR A 255 30.66 -3.05 13.21
C THR A 255 30.38 -4.50 12.76
N LYS A 256 29.88 -5.34 13.68
CA LYS A 256 29.37 -6.69 13.36
C LYS A 256 28.24 -6.71 12.30
N TYR A 257 27.57 -5.58 12.07
CA TYR A 257 26.49 -5.44 11.10
C TYR A 257 26.97 -5.14 9.67
N ALA A 258 28.26 -4.87 9.46
CA ALA A 258 28.84 -4.58 8.14
C ALA A 258 28.54 -5.66 7.08
N ARG A 259 28.35 -6.93 7.48
CA ARG A 259 27.95 -8.03 6.59
C ARG A 259 26.61 -7.79 5.87
N GLY A 260 25.75 -6.94 6.43
CA GLY A 260 24.48 -6.53 5.84
C GLY A 260 24.60 -5.41 4.79
N LEU A 261 25.80 -4.88 4.53
CA LEU A 261 26.04 -3.82 3.55
C LEU A 261 26.14 -4.39 2.12
N ASN A 262 25.06 -5.02 1.65
CA ASN A 262 24.93 -5.57 0.30
C ASN A 262 23.57 -5.16 -0.33
N PRO A 263 23.44 -5.10 -1.68
CA PRO A 263 22.24 -4.59 -2.34
C PRO A 263 20.95 -5.30 -1.90
N ALA A 264 20.95 -6.64 -1.87
CA ALA A 264 19.78 -7.43 -1.49
C ALA A 264 19.28 -7.13 -0.07
N THR A 265 20.20 -6.94 0.89
CA THR A 265 19.83 -6.63 2.28
C THR A 265 19.34 -5.19 2.44
N ILE A 266 20.05 -4.23 1.85
CA ILE A 266 19.75 -2.79 1.96
C ILE A 266 18.41 -2.45 1.30
N PHE A 267 18.16 -2.97 0.08
CA PHE A 267 17.02 -2.63 -0.77
C PHE A 267 15.87 -3.67 -0.74
N SER A 268 15.93 -4.62 0.20
CA SER A 268 14.84 -5.56 0.49
C SER A 268 13.52 -4.85 0.79
N SER A 269 12.40 -5.39 0.29
CA SER A 269 11.06 -4.79 0.45
C SER A 269 10.66 -4.56 1.92
N GLU A 270 11.03 -5.49 2.79
CA GLU A 270 10.66 -5.47 4.21
C GLU A 270 11.40 -4.40 5.01
N LYS A 271 12.67 -4.10 4.66
CA LYS A 271 13.55 -3.24 5.46
C LYS A 271 13.76 -1.86 4.84
N PHE A 272 13.64 -1.74 3.52
CA PHE A 272 13.98 -0.51 2.81
C PHE A 272 13.15 0.70 3.27
N SER A 273 11.84 0.54 3.54
CA SER A 273 10.99 1.63 4.03
C SER A 273 11.46 2.18 5.39
N SER A 274 11.83 1.29 6.32
CA SER A 274 12.39 1.64 7.63
C SER A 274 13.77 2.28 7.50
N ASN A 275 14.65 1.69 6.69
CA ASN A 275 15.98 2.22 6.38
C ASN A 275 15.89 3.64 5.78
N LEU A 276 14.93 3.86 4.87
CA LEU A 276 14.68 5.16 4.23
C LEU A 276 14.19 6.22 5.22
N LEU A 277 13.28 5.87 6.12
CA LEU A 277 12.81 6.78 7.18
C LEU A 277 13.96 7.18 8.11
N ALA A 278 14.76 6.22 8.56
CA ALA A 278 15.93 6.46 9.40
C ALA A 278 16.99 7.32 8.69
N ALA A 279 17.30 7.00 7.42
CA ALA A 279 18.27 7.74 6.62
C ALA A 279 17.84 9.17 6.31
N LYS A 280 16.54 9.41 6.04
CA LYS A 280 15.98 10.76 5.91
C LYS A 280 16.10 11.58 7.20
N ALA A 281 15.77 10.98 8.35
CA ALA A 281 15.91 11.64 9.64
C ALA A 281 17.38 11.97 9.94
N TRP A 282 18.28 11.01 9.73
CA TRP A 282 19.74 11.18 9.88
C TRP A 282 20.29 12.27 8.96
N HIS A 283 19.89 12.30 7.69
CA HIS A 283 20.34 13.34 6.76
C HIS A 283 19.81 14.73 7.13
N THR A 284 18.54 14.83 7.54
CA THR A 284 17.91 16.07 8.00
C THR A 284 18.55 16.60 9.30
N ALA A 285 19.00 15.69 10.17
CA ALA A 285 19.73 16.02 11.40
C ALA A 285 21.21 16.42 11.16
N GLY A 286 21.63 16.63 9.91
CA GLY A 286 23.00 17.04 9.58
C GLY A 286 24.01 15.89 9.55
N ARG A 287 23.57 14.64 9.36
CA ARG A 287 24.41 13.43 9.30
C ARG A 287 25.25 13.20 10.59
N PRO A 288 24.61 13.13 11.78
CA PRO A 288 25.34 12.90 13.04
C PRO A 288 26.07 11.56 13.04
N ALA A 289 27.11 11.43 13.86
CA ALA A 289 27.84 10.16 14.01
C ALA A 289 26.89 9.07 14.50
N CYS A 290 26.77 7.97 13.75
CA CYS A 290 26.04 6.80 14.18
C CYS A 290 26.83 6.07 15.29
N SER A 291 26.50 6.33 16.55
CA SER A 291 27.14 5.64 17.66
C SER A 291 26.72 4.17 17.73
N SER A 292 27.58 3.27 17.25
CA SER A 292 27.61 1.93 17.81
C SER A 292 28.14 2.02 19.24
N GLU A 293 27.39 1.44 20.18
CA GLU A 293 27.49 1.63 21.64
C GLU A 293 26.84 2.92 22.15
N ALA A 294 26.15 2.79 23.28
CA ALA A 294 25.32 3.83 23.87
C ALA A 294 26.19 4.86 24.59
N VAL A 295 26.69 5.85 23.84
CA VAL A 295 27.12 7.11 24.44
C VAL A 295 25.87 7.80 24.99
N ALA A 296 25.87 8.06 26.29
CA ALA A 296 24.80 8.76 26.97
C ALA A 296 24.74 10.23 26.49
N ALA A 297 24.01 10.47 25.40
CA ALA A 297 23.44 11.78 25.15
C ALA A 297 22.36 12.01 26.22
N GLU A 298 22.60 12.98 27.11
CA GLU A 298 21.74 13.33 28.24
C GLU A 298 20.35 13.77 27.77
N ASN A 299 19.44 12.81 27.62
CA ASN A 299 18.02 13.04 27.42
C ASN A 299 17.28 12.79 28.74
N ASP A 300 17.16 13.87 29.51
CA ASP A 300 16.43 14.00 30.79
C ASP A 300 15.06 13.28 30.79
N SER A 301 14.38 13.27 29.64
CA SER A 301 13.02 12.75 29.46
C SER A 301 12.87 11.22 29.40
N THR A 302 13.91 10.44 29.06
CA THR A 302 13.79 8.97 28.95
C THR A 302 14.15 8.25 30.25
N LEU A 303 15.03 8.85 31.06
CA LEU A 303 15.36 8.36 32.40
C LEU A 303 14.17 8.48 33.36
N ASP A 304 13.42 9.59 33.30
CA ASP A 304 12.23 9.82 34.14
C ASP A 304 11.18 8.71 33.98
N ALA A 305 10.87 8.31 32.74
CA ALA A 305 9.90 7.25 32.48
C ALA A 305 10.34 5.88 33.04
N ALA A 306 11.63 5.54 32.92
CA ALA A 306 12.19 4.31 33.46
C ALA A 306 12.25 4.32 35.00
N GLU A 307 12.56 5.47 35.61
CA GLU A 307 12.55 5.64 37.06
C GLU A 307 11.14 5.53 37.63
N ARG A 308 10.16 6.23 37.02
CA ARG A 308 8.73 6.16 37.37
C ARG A 308 8.20 4.73 37.39
N ASP A 309 8.44 3.97 36.32
CA ASP A 309 7.89 2.62 36.17
C ASP A 309 8.63 1.59 37.05
N ALA A 310 9.86 1.88 37.46
CA ALA A 310 10.56 1.12 38.50
C ALA A 310 10.05 1.47 39.90
N ALA A 311 9.78 2.74 40.19
CA ALA A 311 9.24 3.22 41.45
C ALA A 311 7.80 2.71 41.70
N TYR A 312 6.95 2.70 40.67
CA TYR A 312 5.60 2.12 40.75
C TYR A 312 5.61 0.65 41.21
N ARG A 313 6.54 -0.14 40.65
CA ARG A 313 6.71 -1.55 41.03
C ARG A 313 7.21 -1.72 42.47
N ARG A 314 8.10 -0.84 42.96
CA ARG A 314 8.52 -0.82 44.38
C ARG A 314 7.34 -0.46 45.29
N PHE A 315 6.60 0.59 44.96
CA PHE A 315 5.46 1.09 45.73
C PHE A 315 4.33 0.04 45.86
N THR A 316 3.99 -0.65 44.77
CA THR A 316 2.93 -1.67 44.78
C THR A 316 3.38 -2.95 45.46
N SER A 317 4.49 -3.56 45.03
CA SER A 317 4.94 -4.87 45.51
C SER A 317 5.32 -4.92 47.00
N GLY A 318 5.73 -3.80 47.60
CA GLY A 318 6.10 -3.74 49.03
C GLY A 318 7.43 -4.40 49.37
N VAL A 319 8.09 -5.04 48.40
CA VAL A 319 9.46 -5.54 48.54
C VAL A 319 10.41 -4.36 48.37
N GLY A 320 10.67 -3.64 49.46
CA GLY A 320 11.68 -2.59 49.49
C GLY A 320 13.09 -3.17 49.57
N ALA A 321 13.88 -3.04 48.50
CA ALA A 321 15.32 -3.31 48.55
C ALA A 321 16.14 -2.57 47.47
N THR A 322 17.42 -2.34 47.80
CA THR A 322 18.60 -2.05 46.95
C THR A 322 18.85 -0.69 46.30
N LYS A 323 17.91 0.28 46.22
CA LYS A 323 18.23 1.64 45.73
C LYS A 323 17.76 2.73 46.70
N LYS A 324 18.61 3.75 46.96
CA LYS A 324 18.18 4.98 47.66
C LYS A 324 17.11 5.67 46.77
N PRO A 325 15.86 5.84 47.24
CA PRO A 325 14.82 6.49 46.43
C PRO A 325 15.13 7.98 46.27
N SER A 326 14.83 8.53 45.09
CA SER A 326 14.97 9.96 44.81
C SER A 326 13.98 10.79 45.63
N GLU A 327 14.25 12.08 45.80
CA GLU A 327 13.29 12.98 46.50
C GLU A 327 11.94 13.04 45.77
N LEU A 328 11.94 12.92 44.43
CA LEU A 328 10.73 12.77 43.64
C LEU A 328 9.97 11.48 43.99
N GLU A 329 10.65 10.33 44.02
CA GLU A 329 10.03 9.06 44.39
C GLU A 329 9.43 9.09 45.80
N LYS A 330 10.09 9.72 46.77
CA LYS A 330 9.55 9.89 48.13
C LYS A 330 8.27 10.72 48.13
N LEU A 331 8.26 11.85 47.42
CA LEU A 331 7.09 12.74 47.31
C LEU A 331 5.92 12.02 46.63
N VAL A 332 6.18 11.32 45.52
CA VAL A 332 5.16 10.56 44.78
C VAL A 332 4.63 9.39 45.62
N CYS A 333 5.49 8.67 46.35
CA CYS A 333 5.04 7.61 47.27
C CYS A 333 4.09 8.15 48.36
N SER A 334 4.36 9.35 48.89
CA SER A 334 3.49 10.00 49.88
C SER A 334 2.13 10.36 49.30
N GLU A 335 2.09 11.04 48.15
CA GLU A 335 0.84 11.41 47.48
C GLU A 335 0.06 10.20 46.96
N ALA A 336 0.74 9.17 46.43
CA ALA A 336 0.12 7.91 46.02
C ALA A 336 -0.47 7.12 47.21
N SER A 337 0.12 7.25 48.42
CA SER A 337 -0.44 6.69 49.65
C SER A 337 -1.71 7.43 50.07
N LYS A 338 -1.70 8.77 50.06
CA LYS A 338 -2.89 9.60 50.33
C LYS A 338 -4.03 9.33 49.35
N ALA A 339 -3.69 9.16 48.07
CA ALA A 339 -4.62 8.80 47.00
C ALA A 339 -5.01 7.30 46.99
N ASN A 340 -4.58 6.52 47.99
CA ASN A 340 -4.91 5.10 48.19
C ASN A 340 -4.60 4.20 46.98
N VAL A 341 -3.60 4.57 46.18
CA VAL A 341 -3.28 3.94 44.87
C VAL A 341 -2.97 2.45 45.02
N ARG A 342 -2.41 2.03 46.16
CA ARG A 342 -2.07 0.61 46.43
C ARG A 342 -3.29 -0.31 46.48
N ASN A 343 -4.45 0.21 46.88
CA ASN A 343 -5.70 -0.55 47.00
C ASN A 343 -6.56 -0.46 45.73
N MET A 344 -6.08 0.22 44.67
CA MET A 344 -6.74 0.27 43.37
C MET A 344 -6.26 -0.89 42.47
N GLY A 345 -7.20 -1.52 41.76
CA GLY A 345 -6.89 -2.56 40.78
C GLY A 345 -5.94 -2.04 39.67
N PRO A 346 -5.09 -2.91 39.07
CA PRO A 346 -3.96 -2.50 38.21
C PRO A 346 -4.30 -1.52 37.07
N ALA A 347 -5.49 -1.65 36.49
CA ALA A 347 -5.99 -0.78 35.42
C ALA A 347 -6.19 0.69 35.85
N TYR A 348 -6.34 0.96 37.15
CA TYR A 348 -6.59 2.30 37.70
C TYR A 348 -5.38 2.83 38.48
N SER A 349 -4.63 1.96 39.15
CA SER A 349 -3.45 2.36 39.92
C SER A 349 -2.30 2.88 39.06
N GLN A 350 -2.05 2.27 37.89
CA GLN A 350 -0.94 2.69 37.02
C GLN A 350 -1.18 4.05 36.33
N PRO A 351 -2.36 4.35 35.74
CA PRO A 351 -2.66 5.70 35.24
C PRO A 351 -2.62 6.76 36.35
N ARG A 352 -3.15 6.44 37.54
CA ARG A 352 -3.15 7.37 38.67
C ARG A 352 -1.74 7.65 39.20
N TRP A 353 -0.88 6.65 39.28
CA TRP A 353 0.55 6.83 39.60
C TRP A 353 1.24 7.75 38.59
N ASN A 354 1.04 7.53 37.29
CA ASN A 354 1.67 8.32 36.24
C ASN A 354 1.25 9.79 36.29
N GLN A 355 -0.01 10.07 36.65
CA GLN A 355 -0.49 11.43 36.89
C GLN A 355 0.23 12.08 38.09
N ILE A 356 0.25 11.41 39.24
CA ILE A 356 0.89 11.94 40.47
C ILE A 356 2.39 12.18 40.23
N TRP A 357 3.08 11.28 39.53
CA TRP A 357 4.48 11.45 39.15
C TRP A 357 4.72 12.74 38.36
N LYS A 358 3.89 12.99 37.33
CA LYS A 358 3.97 14.21 36.51
C LYS A 358 3.70 15.47 37.34
N GLU A 359 2.69 15.46 38.20
CA GLU A 359 2.37 16.59 39.07
C GLU A 359 3.50 16.91 40.07
N CYS A 360 4.10 15.88 40.68
CA CYS A 360 5.24 16.04 41.59
C CYS A 360 6.50 16.52 40.87
N HIS A 361 6.79 15.98 39.67
CA HIS A 361 7.93 16.39 38.84
C HIS A 361 7.82 17.88 38.44
N GLN A 362 6.63 18.30 38.00
CA GLN A 362 6.35 19.71 37.68
C GLN A 362 6.49 20.64 38.90
N ARG A 363 6.05 20.22 40.09
CA ARG A 363 6.25 20.98 41.34
C ARG A 363 7.74 21.13 41.69
N MET A 364 8.56 20.08 41.52
CA MET A 364 10.00 20.17 41.79
C MET A 364 10.75 21.03 40.77
N GLN A 365 10.33 21.05 39.50
CA GLN A 365 10.93 21.93 38.48
C GLN A 365 10.51 23.39 38.68
N GLY A 366 9.24 23.66 38.97
CA GLY A 366 8.74 25.01 39.25
C GLY A 366 9.34 25.65 40.52
N GLY A 367 9.70 24.83 41.52
CA GLY A 367 10.35 25.30 42.75
C GLY A 367 11.85 25.66 42.62
N LYS A 368 12.48 25.44 41.46
CA LYS A 368 13.89 25.81 41.20
C LYS A 368 14.05 27.15 40.45
N ALA A 369 12.96 27.85 40.16
CA ALA A 369 12.94 29.09 39.37
C ALA A 369 12.50 30.32 40.19
N ALA A 370 12.72 30.30 41.50
CA ALA A 370 12.40 31.37 42.45
C ALA A 370 13.62 31.66 43.36
#